data_AF-T1UDI9-F1
#
_entry.id   AF-T1UDI9-F1
#
_cell.length_a   1.000
_cell.length_b   1.000
_cell.length_c   1.000
_cell.angle_alpha   90.00
_cell.angle_beta   90.00
_cell.angle_gamma   90.00
#
_symmetry.space_group_name_H-M   'P 1'
#
loop_
_entity.id
_entity.type
_entity.pdbx_description
1 polymer ?
#
loop_
_entity_poly.entity_id
_entity_poly.type
_entity_poly.pdbx_seq_one_letter_code
_entity_poly.pdbx_strand_id
1 'polypeptide(L)'
;MAKKKHKIPTLKYFLRSLKQIYMLITFKEKMVFFLLVLMAVFSSFVEVMSLTLLMPFITLASDPNRALDDKDWKMVYDFFHFSSPVRLMYFFSFCLVGIYLFRMFYGVSFTYLKGRFSHKKAYHIKQQLFLQHIKSNYLSHLNHNLDSLRDIINNKAESMFASFNAFLNLLTELTVIVFFYSTLLITNWKLTLVFTLIISIQIFIITKKSPFLSKKRVK
;
A
#
# COMPACT_ATOMS: atom_id res chain seq x y z
N MET A 1 43.59 -5.03 1.16
CA MET A 1 42.82 -4.42 2.26
C MET A 1 41.35 -4.34 1.89
N ALA A 2 40.52 -5.28 2.37
CA ALA A 2 39.08 -5.28 2.10
C ALA A 2 38.40 -4.19 2.94
N LYS A 3 37.98 -3.09 2.30
CA LYS A 3 37.14 -2.05 2.92
C LYS A 3 35.90 -2.72 3.53
N LYS A 4 35.79 -2.70 4.86
CA LYS A 4 34.54 -3.02 5.58
C LYS A 4 33.45 -2.13 4.99
N LYS A 5 32.58 -2.70 4.13
CA LYS A 5 31.32 -2.07 3.71
C LYS A 5 30.53 -1.83 4.99
N HIS A 6 30.55 -0.60 5.50
CA HIS A 6 29.58 -0.18 6.51
C HIS A 6 28.20 -0.41 5.91
N LYS A 7 27.52 -1.49 6.34
CA LYS A 7 26.11 -1.75 6.05
C LYS A 7 25.33 -0.66 6.78
N ILE A 8 25.22 0.51 6.15
CA ILE A 8 24.26 1.52 6.54
C ILE A 8 22.88 0.82 6.57
N PRO A 9 22.08 0.97 7.64
CA PRO A 9 20.80 0.28 7.74
C PRO A 9 19.94 0.62 6.52
N THR A 10 19.32 -0.41 5.92
CA THR A 10 18.48 -0.30 4.72
C THR A 10 17.42 0.80 4.84
N LEU A 11 16.90 1.02 6.05
CA LEU A 11 16.00 2.11 6.40
C LEU A 11 16.57 3.51 6.10
N LYS A 12 17.86 3.74 6.40
CA LYS A 12 18.51 5.04 6.18
C LYS A 12 18.67 5.34 4.69
N TYR A 13 18.87 4.32 3.86
CA TYR A 13 18.87 4.49 2.40
C TYR A 13 17.48 4.85 1.86
N PHE A 14 16.45 4.17 2.35
CA PHE A 14 15.06 4.44 1.98
C PHE A 14 14.61 5.86 2.36
N LEU A 15 14.93 6.31 3.58
CA LEU A 15 14.63 7.70 4.00
C LEU A 15 15.40 8.73 3.18
N ARG A 16 16.64 8.43 2.80
CA ARG A 16 17.45 9.31 1.94
C ARG A 16 16.87 9.42 0.53
N SER A 17 16.41 8.32 -0.08
CA SER A 17 15.79 8.36 -1.41
C SER A 17 14.49 9.14 -1.39
N LEU A 18 13.66 9.00 -0.35
CA LEU A 18 12.46 9.81 -0.18
C LEU A 18 12.77 11.31 -0.08
N LYS A 19 13.80 11.68 0.68
CA LYS A 19 14.24 13.09 0.78
C LYS A 19 14.72 13.62 -0.58
N GLN A 20 15.46 12.82 -1.33
CA GLN A 20 15.93 13.19 -2.68
C GLN A 20 14.76 13.38 -3.65
N ILE A 21 13.78 12.48 -3.62
CA ILE A 21 12.56 12.59 -4.43
C ILE A 21 11.79 13.86 -4.06
N TYR A 22 11.62 14.15 -2.78
CA TYR A 22 10.93 15.36 -2.33
C TYR A 22 11.62 16.65 -2.78
N MET A 23 12.96 16.65 -2.85
CA MET A 23 13.75 17.79 -3.37
C MET A 23 13.64 17.95 -4.90
N LEU A 24 13.41 16.86 -5.64
CA LEU A 24 13.34 16.85 -7.11
C LEU A 24 11.93 17.12 -7.65
N ILE A 25 10.93 17.23 -6.77
CA ILE A 25 9.51 17.45 -7.11
C ILE A 25 9.20 18.94 -7.11
N THR A 26 8.62 19.43 -8.21
CA THR A 26 8.16 20.83 -8.33
C THR A 26 6.88 21.09 -7.51
N PHE A 27 6.55 22.37 -7.26
CA PHE A 27 5.36 22.73 -6.46
C PHE A 27 4.05 22.12 -6.98
N LYS A 28 3.84 22.12 -8.31
CA LYS A 28 2.65 21.50 -8.94
C LYS A 28 2.59 20.00 -8.70
N GLU A 29 3.74 19.34 -8.63
CA GLU A 29 3.84 17.90 -8.43
C GLU A 29 3.65 17.49 -6.98
N LYS A 30 3.93 18.40 -6.03
CA LYS A 30 3.58 18.19 -4.62
C LYS A 30 2.07 18.05 -4.42
N MET A 31 1.26 18.78 -5.19
CA MET A 31 -0.20 18.60 -5.16
C MET A 31 -0.61 17.23 -5.69
N VAL A 32 -0.01 16.75 -6.78
CA VAL A 32 -0.28 15.41 -7.31
C VAL A 32 0.16 14.34 -6.32
N PHE A 33 1.31 14.52 -5.66
CA PHE A 33 1.76 13.63 -4.60
C PHE A 33 0.78 13.58 -3.43
N PHE A 34 0.33 14.74 -2.96
CA PHE A 34 -0.68 14.83 -1.89
C PHE A 34 -1.98 14.14 -2.29
N LEU A 35 -2.44 14.32 -3.53
CA LEU A 35 -3.59 13.62 -4.08
C LEU A 35 -3.38 12.10 -4.07
N LEU A 36 -2.20 11.61 -4.47
CA LEU A 36 -1.89 10.17 -4.42
C LEU A 36 -1.90 9.61 -2.99
N VAL A 37 -1.44 10.38 -1.99
CA VAL A 37 -1.52 9.98 -0.58
C VAL A 37 -2.97 9.92 -0.11
N LEU A 38 -3.79 10.92 -0.45
CA LEU A 38 -5.22 10.91 -0.14
C LEU A 38 -5.92 9.72 -0.80
N MET A 39 -5.58 9.44 -2.06
CA MET A 39 -6.11 8.28 -2.78
C MET A 39 -5.68 6.96 -2.14
N ALA A 40 -4.46 6.87 -1.60
CA ALA A 40 -3.98 5.69 -0.89
C ALA A 40 -4.80 5.44 0.38
N VAL A 41 -5.01 6.48 1.22
CA VAL A 41 -5.82 6.38 2.44
C VAL A 41 -7.26 5.98 2.12
N PHE A 42 -7.86 6.58 1.10
CA PHE A 42 -9.20 6.22 0.65
C PHE A 42 -9.27 4.79 0.09
N SER A 43 -8.24 4.34 -0.64
CA SER A 43 -8.12 2.95 -1.09
C SER A 43 -8.20 1.98 0.08
N SER A 44 -7.42 2.27 1.12
CA SER A 44 -7.35 1.44 2.32
C SER A 44 -8.68 1.39 3.07
N PHE A 45 -9.38 2.53 3.12
CA PHE A 45 -10.72 2.60 3.72
C PHE A 45 -11.72 1.70 2.96
N VAL A 46 -11.79 1.84 1.63
CA VAL A 46 -12.67 1.03 0.79
C VAL A 46 -12.34 -0.46 0.94
N GLU A 47 -11.06 -0.80 0.97
CA GLU A 47 -10.58 -2.16 1.19
C GLU A 47 -11.08 -2.74 2.52
N VAL A 48 -10.86 -2.04 3.63
CA VAL A 48 -11.30 -2.50 4.95
C VAL A 48 -12.82 -2.58 5.03
N MET A 49 -13.55 -1.58 4.51
CA MET A 49 -15.01 -1.60 4.46
C MET A 49 -15.53 -2.82 3.69
N SER A 50 -14.90 -3.17 2.57
CA SER A 50 -15.28 -4.34 1.78
C SER A 50 -15.11 -5.64 2.58
N LEU A 51 -14.01 -5.76 3.35
CA LEU A 51 -13.72 -6.92 4.18
C LEU A 51 -14.67 -7.03 5.37
N THR A 52 -14.99 -5.90 6.01
CA THR A 52 -15.83 -5.89 7.22
C THR A 52 -17.28 -6.16 6.90
N LEU A 53 -17.77 -5.77 5.71
CA LEU A 53 -19.13 -6.04 5.25
C LEU A 53 -19.40 -7.52 4.91
N LEU A 54 -18.37 -8.36 4.78
CA LEU A 54 -18.55 -9.81 4.58
C LEU A 54 -19.22 -10.47 5.79
N MET A 55 -18.83 -10.11 7.00
CA MET A 55 -19.39 -10.73 8.21
C MET A 55 -20.90 -10.48 8.36
N PRO A 56 -21.42 -9.23 8.29
CA PRO A 56 -22.85 -8.98 8.31
C PRO A 56 -23.57 -9.64 7.13
N PHE A 57 -22.93 -9.74 5.95
CA PHE A 57 -23.51 -10.52 4.86
C PHE A 57 -23.68 -12.01 5.21
N ILE A 58 -22.66 -12.65 5.78
CA ILE A 58 -22.70 -14.07 6.12
C ILE A 58 -23.79 -14.34 7.17
N THR A 59 -23.92 -13.48 8.19
CA THR A 59 -24.97 -13.65 9.20
C THR A 59 -26.35 -13.52 8.59
N LEU A 60 -26.56 -12.52 7.74
CA LEU A 60 -27.81 -12.31 7.01
C LEU A 60 -28.13 -13.47 6.05
N ALA A 61 -27.14 -13.99 5.33
CA ALA A 61 -27.32 -15.07 4.36
C ALA A 61 -27.53 -16.45 5.01
N SER A 62 -27.02 -16.65 6.23
CA SER A 62 -27.15 -17.91 6.96
C SER A 62 -28.57 -18.13 7.48
N ASP A 63 -29.21 -17.08 8.01
CA ASP A 63 -30.59 -17.14 8.48
C ASP A 63 -31.27 -15.76 8.34
N PRO A 64 -31.87 -15.47 7.17
CA PRO A 64 -32.49 -14.17 6.91
C PRO A 64 -33.63 -13.83 7.87
N ASN A 65 -34.30 -14.84 8.41
CA ASN A 65 -35.42 -14.62 9.32
C ASN A 65 -34.94 -14.15 10.69
N ARG A 66 -33.88 -14.79 11.23
CA ARG A 66 -33.24 -14.37 12.48
C ARG A 66 -32.51 -13.04 12.36
N ALA A 67 -32.04 -12.67 11.17
CA ALA A 67 -31.36 -11.39 10.97
C ALA A 67 -32.24 -10.18 11.33
N LEU A 68 -33.57 -10.28 11.17
CA LEU A 68 -34.50 -9.19 11.52
C LEU A 68 -34.70 -8.99 13.03
N ASP A 69 -34.23 -9.92 13.87
CA ASP A 69 -34.23 -9.73 15.32
C ASP A 69 -33.19 -8.66 15.74
N ASP A 70 -32.18 -8.42 14.90
CA ASP A 70 -31.20 -7.37 15.10
C ASP A 70 -31.75 -6.00 14.67
N LYS A 71 -31.52 -4.98 15.50
CA LYS A 71 -32.03 -3.63 15.30
C LYS A 71 -31.51 -3.02 13.99
N ASP A 72 -30.25 -3.31 13.67
CA ASP A 72 -29.58 -2.75 12.50
C ASP A 72 -30.21 -3.25 11.19
N TRP A 73 -30.49 -4.56 11.11
CA TRP A 73 -31.15 -5.15 9.94
C TRP A 73 -32.61 -4.75 9.82
N LYS A 74 -33.33 -4.68 10.95
CA LYS A 74 -34.73 -4.26 10.97
C LYS A 74 -34.90 -2.82 10.48
N MET A 75 -34.00 -1.92 10.88
CA MET A 75 -34.01 -0.53 10.41
C MET A 75 -33.86 -0.44 8.89
N VAL A 76 -32.94 -1.21 8.30
CA VAL A 76 -32.75 -1.28 6.85
C VAL A 76 -33.96 -1.92 6.16
N TYR A 77 -34.56 -2.95 6.77
CA TYR A 77 -35.74 -3.63 6.27
C TYR A 77 -36.94 -2.68 6.14
N ASP A 78 -37.22 -1.94 7.21
CA ASP A 78 -38.34 -1.03 7.28
C ASP A 78 -38.12 0.21 6.40
N PHE A 79 -36.89 0.73 6.30
CA PHE A 79 -36.56 1.90 5.48
C PHE A 79 -36.78 1.66 3.98
N PHE A 80 -36.41 0.48 3.47
CA PHE A 80 -36.62 0.10 2.07
C PHE A 80 -37.96 -0.59 1.82
N HIS A 81 -38.79 -0.77 2.86
CA HIS A 81 -40.08 -1.45 2.80
C HIS A 81 -40.02 -2.81 2.09
N PHE A 82 -39.02 -3.63 2.42
CA PHE A 82 -38.90 -4.96 1.82
C PHE A 82 -40.10 -5.83 2.26
N SER A 83 -40.60 -6.65 1.34
CA SER A 83 -41.76 -7.52 1.64
C SER A 83 -41.35 -8.94 2.05
N SER A 84 -40.06 -9.25 2.14
CA SER A 84 -39.55 -10.54 2.66
C SER A 84 -38.07 -10.41 3.08
N PRO A 85 -37.63 -11.07 4.16
CA PRO A 85 -36.22 -11.06 4.59
C PRO A 85 -35.26 -11.54 3.49
N VAL A 86 -35.71 -12.47 2.64
CA VAL A 86 -34.92 -12.98 1.51
C VAL A 86 -34.67 -11.89 0.45
N ARG A 87 -35.60 -10.96 0.26
CA ARG A 87 -35.39 -9.81 -0.66
C ARG A 87 -34.34 -8.84 -0.14
N LEU A 88 -34.32 -8.61 1.18
CA LEU A 88 -33.25 -7.83 1.82
C LEU A 88 -31.89 -8.49 1.62
N MET A 89 -31.81 -9.82 1.75
CA MET A 89 -30.59 -10.59 1.47
C MET A 89 -30.11 -10.41 0.01
N TYR A 90 -31.00 -10.53 -0.98
CA TYR A 90 -30.63 -10.30 -2.38
C TYR A 90 -30.16 -8.88 -2.64
N PHE A 91 -30.84 -7.88 -2.10
CA PHE A 91 -30.43 -6.48 -2.20
C PHE A 91 -29.03 -6.27 -1.63
N PHE A 92 -28.78 -6.75 -0.41
CA PHE A 92 -27.46 -6.63 0.23
C PHE A 92 -26.38 -7.37 -0.56
N SER A 93 -26.71 -8.52 -1.16
CA SER A 93 -25.81 -9.27 -2.04
C SER A 93 -25.40 -8.45 -3.26
N PHE A 94 -26.35 -7.82 -3.94
CA PHE A 94 -26.05 -6.94 -5.09
C PHE A 94 -25.23 -5.71 -4.67
N CYS A 95 -25.55 -5.09 -3.54
CA CYS A 95 -24.76 -3.99 -2.98
C CYS A 95 -23.32 -4.43 -2.69
N LEU A 96 -23.14 -5.60 -2.09
CA LEU A 96 -21.82 -6.16 -1.79
C LEU A 96 -21.03 -6.38 -3.07
N VAL A 97 -21.61 -7.00 -4.10
CA VAL A 97 -20.97 -7.13 -5.43
C VAL A 97 -20.58 -5.76 -5.99
N GLY A 98 -21.47 -4.76 -5.89
CA GLY A 98 -21.18 -3.38 -6.32
C GLY A 98 -19.98 -2.77 -5.60
N ILE A 99 -19.87 -2.96 -4.28
CA ILE A 99 -18.72 -2.50 -3.47
C ILE A 99 -17.43 -3.18 -3.90
N TYR A 100 -17.46 -4.49 -4.17
CA TYR A 100 -16.28 -5.21 -4.66
C TYR A 100 -15.84 -4.75 -6.04
N LEU A 101 -16.78 -4.52 -6.97
CA LEU A 101 -16.47 -3.98 -8.29
C LEU A 101 -15.89 -2.57 -8.18
N PHE A 102 -16.47 -1.71 -7.33
CA PHE A 102 -15.94 -0.38 -7.05
C PHE A 102 -14.53 -0.45 -6.47
N ARG A 103 -14.28 -1.34 -5.48
CA ARG A 103 -12.95 -1.59 -4.92
C ARG A 103 -11.94 -1.97 -6.00
N MET A 104 -12.29 -2.89 -6.90
CA MET A 104 -11.41 -3.32 -7.99
C MET A 104 -11.11 -2.16 -8.95
N PHE A 105 -12.15 -1.46 -9.40
CA PHE A 105 -12.00 -0.30 -10.29
C PHE A 105 -11.13 0.79 -9.66
N TYR A 106 -11.36 1.09 -8.39
CA TYR A 106 -10.57 2.07 -7.65
C TYR A 106 -9.11 1.63 -7.51
N GLY A 107 -8.86 0.35 -7.17
CA GLY A 107 -7.51 -0.20 -7.04
C GLY A 107 -6.71 -0.15 -8.37
N VAL A 108 -7.36 -0.47 -9.49
CA VAL A 108 -6.77 -0.34 -10.83
C VAL A 108 -6.46 1.13 -11.14
N SER A 109 -7.42 2.02 -10.91
CA SER A 109 -7.26 3.46 -11.15
C SER A 109 -6.12 4.05 -10.32
N PHE A 110 -6.04 3.70 -9.03
CA PHE A 110 -4.98 4.12 -8.14
C PHE A 110 -3.61 3.61 -8.60
N THR A 111 -3.53 2.34 -8.99
CA THR A 111 -2.28 1.74 -9.50
C THR A 111 -1.82 2.40 -10.79
N TYR A 112 -2.75 2.67 -11.72
CA TYR A 112 -2.47 3.38 -12.96
C TYR A 112 -1.97 4.80 -12.71
N LEU A 113 -2.65 5.59 -11.87
CA LEU A 113 -2.28 6.99 -11.60
C LEU A 113 -0.92 7.09 -10.91
N LYS A 114 -0.66 6.23 -9.92
CA LYS A 114 0.63 6.09 -9.24
C LYS A 114 1.75 5.75 -10.24
N GLY A 115 1.53 4.73 -11.08
CA GLY A 115 2.48 4.32 -12.12
C GLY A 115 2.75 5.43 -13.12
N ARG A 116 1.70 6.08 -13.65
CA ARG A 116 1.80 7.21 -14.59
C ARG A 116 2.60 8.36 -14.00
N PHE A 117 2.37 8.73 -12.75
CA PHE A 117 3.14 9.78 -12.08
C PHE A 117 4.63 9.39 -11.96
N SER A 118 4.89 8.19 -11.46
CA SER A 118 6.23 7.66 -11.22
C SER A 118 7.06 7.56 -12.52
N HIS A 119 6.51 6.96 -13.58
CA HIS A 119 7.19 6.83 -14.87
C HIS A 119 7.37 8.16 -15.60
N LYS A 120 6.37 9.05 -15.58
CA LYS A 120 6.49 10.38 -16.20
C LYS A 120 7.60 11.20 -15.54
N LYS A 121 7.74 11.09 -14.21
CA LYS A 121 8.80 11.76 -13.47
C LYS A 121 10.17 11.14 -13.71
N ALA A 122 10.25 9.81 -13.76
CA ALA A 122 11.46 9.12 -14.16
C ALA A 122 11.95 9.60 -15.52
N TYR A 123 11.07 9.60 -16.52
CA TYR A 123 11.39 10.07 -17.87
C TYR A 123 11.94 11.51 -17.89
N HIS A 124 11.28 12.44 -17.20
CA HIS A 124 11.70 13.85 -17.16
C HIS A 124 13.09 14.02 -16.53
N ILE A 125 13.38 13.30 -15.44
CA ILE A 125 14.70 13.34 -14.80
C ILE A 125 15.77 12.71 -15.70
N LYS A 126 15.47 11.57 -16.34
CA LYS A 126 16.39 10.93 -17.31
C LYS A 126 16.73 11.90 -18.45
N GLN A 127 15.73 12.60 -18.99
CA GLN A 127 15.92 13.60 -20.04
C GLN A 127 16.79 14.78 -19.58
N GLN A 128 16.54 15.32 -18.39
CA GLN A 128 17.34 16.42 -17.84
C GLN A 128 18.80 16.03 -17.61
N LEU A 129 19.05 14.85 -17.03
CA LEU A 129 20.40 14.32 -16.83
C LEU A 129 21.14 14.13 -18.15
N PHE A 130 20.46 13.64 -19.18
CA PHE A 130 21.02 13.46 -20.51
C PHE A 130 21.37 14.80 -21.18
N LEU A 131 20.46 15.76 -21.16
CA LEU A 131 20.70 17.10 -21.72
C LEU A 131 21.82 17.84 -20.99
N GLN A 132 21.89 17.71 -19.66
CA GLN A 132 22.95 18.29 -18.87
C GLN A 132 24.31 17.66 -19.20
N HIS A 133 24.35 16.36 -19.48
CA HIS A 133 25.58 15.70 -19.92
C HIS A 133 26.07 16.26 -21.26
N ILE A 134 25.19 16.35 -22.27
CA ILE A 134 25.54 16.89 -23.60
C ILE A 134 26.09 18.33 -23.51
N LYS A 135 25.53 19.15 -22.62
CA LYS A 135 25.96 20.55 -22.43
C LYS A 135 27.25 20.71 -21.62
N SER A 136 27.82 19.62 -21.09
CA SER A 136 29.02 19.71 -20.24
C SER A 136 30.29 19.97 -21.06
N ASN A 137 31.30 20.61 -20.46
CA ASN A 137 32.56 20.92 -21.15
C ASN A 137 33.26 19.62 -21.61
N TYR A 138 34.04 19.71 -22.69
CA TYR A 138 34.79 18.57 -23.24
C TYR A 138 35.70 17.89 -22.19
N LEU A 139 36.36 18.68 -21.34
CA LEU A 139 37.18 18.16 -20.23
C LEU A 139 36.37 17.35 -19.19
N SER A 140 35.09 17.65 -19.00
CA SER A 140 34.20 16.87 -18.13
C SER A 140 33.83 15.54 -18.77
N HIS A 141 33.73 15.49 -20.10
CA HIS A 141 33.43 14.26 -20.84
C HIS A 141 34.60 13.27 -20.77
N LEU A 142 35.84 13.75 -20.91
CA LEU A 142 37.05 12.91 -20.81
C LEU A 142 37.25 12.31 -19.42
N ASN A 143 36.78 13.00 -18.37
CA ASN A 143 36.94 12.58 -16.97
C ASN A 143 35.78 11.73 -16.43
N HIS A 144 34.76 11.40 -17.24
CA HIS A 144 33.60 10.63 -16.78
C HIS A 144 33.46 9.31 -17.51
N ASN A 145 33.27 8.24 -16.74
CA ASN A 145 33.03 6.92 -17.31
C ASN A 145 31.60 6.85 -17.89
N LEU A 146 31.50 6.61 -19.20
CA LEU A 146 30.24 6.51 -19.93
C LEU A 146 29.30 5.44 -19.36
N ASP A 147 29.84 4.32 -18.87
CA ASP A 147 29.05 3.23 -18.28
C ASP A 147 28.41 3.66 -16.97
N SER A 148 29.15 4.41 -16.15
CA SER A 148 28.64 4.94 -14.89
C SER A 148 27.50 5.95 -15.12
N LEU A 149 27.60 6.76 -16.18
CA LEU A 149 26.57 7.71 -16.56
C LEU A 149 25.32 6.99 -17.08
N ARG A 150 25.50 6.00 -17.97
CA ARG A 150 24.40 5.16 -18.45
C ARG A 150 23.68 4.46 -17.32
N ASP A 151 24.41 3.92 -16.34
CA ASP A 151 23.83 3.33 -15.14
C ASP A 151 23.04 4.34 -14.28
N ILE A 152 23.56 5.56 -14.12
CA ILE A 152 22.84 6.63 -13.41
C ILE A 152 21.53 6.98 -14.12
N ILE A 153 21.57 7.20 -15.43
CA ILE A 153 20.41 7.63 -16.22
C ILE A 153 19.39 6.49 -16.28
N ASN A 154 19.79 5.27 -16.64
CA ASN A 154 18.82 4.21 -16.87
C ASN A 154 18.36 3.52 -15.58
N ASN A 155 19.30 3.10 -14.73
CA ASN A 155 18.99 2.23 -13.60
C ASN A 155 18.71 3.01 -12.32
N LYS A 156 19.53 4.01 -11.96
CA LYS A 156 19.39 4.73 -10.69
C LYS A 156 18.18 5.65 -10.68
N ALA A 157 17.91 6.36 -11.78
CA ALA A 157 16.72 7.19 -11.90
C ALA A 157 15.44 6.35 -11.76
N GLU A 158 15.39 5.18 -12.38
CA GLU A 158 14.25 4.27 -12.30
C GLU A 158 14.07 3.64 -10.91
N SER A 159 15.16 3.19 -10.30
CA SER A 159 15.16 2.65 -8.93
C SER A 159 14.67 3.67 -7.90
N MET A 160 14.95 4.96 -8.12
CA MET A 160 14.47 6.03 -7.26
C MET A 160 12.93 6.10 -7.28
N PHE A 161 12.33 6.04 -8.47
CA PHE A 161 10.87 6.06 -8.64
C PHE A 161 10.19 4.73 -8.27
N ALA A 162 10.88 3.61 -8.38
CA ALA A 162 10.45 2.35 -7.79
C ALA A 162 10.37 2.45 -6.25
N SER A 163 11.34 3.11 -5.61
CA SER A 163 11.32 3.37 -4.16
C SER A 163 10.14 4.25 -3.74
N PHE A 164 9.78 5.21 -4.58
CA PHE A 164 8.57 6.03 -4.38
C PHE A 164 7.28 5.20 -4.45
N ASN A 165 7.15 4.31 -5.44
CA ASN A 165 6.01 3.40 -5.51
C ASN A 165 5.94 2.48 -4.30
N ALA A 166 7.09 1.95 -3.86
CA ALA A 166 7.19 1.13 -2.65
C ALA A 166 6.75 1.90 -1.39
N PHE A 167 7.09 3.19 -1.30
CA PHE A 167 6.62 4.04 -0.20
C PHE A 167 5.10 4.21 -0.19
N LEU A 168 4.49 4.52 -1.34
CA LEU A 168 3.03 4.63 -1.43
C LEU A 168 2.34 3.31 -1.10
N ASN A 169 2.90 2.18 -1.53
CA ASN A 169 2.39 0.86 -1.15
C ASN A 169 2.48 0.64 0.35
N LEU A 170 3.64 0.91 0.97
CA LEU A 170 3.82 0.80 2.42
C LEU A 170 2.81 1.66 3.18
N LEU A 171 2.57 2.90 2.74
CA LEU A 171 1.56 3.77 3.33
C LEU A 171 0.15 3.19 3.20
N THR A 172 -0.19 2.61 2.05
CA THR A 172 -1.47 1.93 1.82
C THR A 172 -1.62 0.75 2.79
N GLU A 173 -0.64 -0.14 2.85
CA GLU A 173 -0.67 -1.32 3.74
C GLU A 173 -0.75 -0.93 5.22
N LEU A 174 0.02 0.06 5.67
CA LEU A 174 -0.05 0.54 7.05
C LEU A 174 -1.42 1.10 7.39
N THR A 175 -2.03 1.85 6.47
CA THR A 175 -3.36 2.42 6.69
C THR A 175 -4.45 1.35 6.68
N VAL A 176 -4.33 0.31 5.83
CA VAL A 176 -5.18 -0.89 5.89
C VAL A 176 -5.07 -1.57 7.26
N ILE A 177 -3.84 -1.83 7.73
CA ILE A 177 -3.60 -2.47 9.03
C ILE A 177 -4.24 -1.64 10.16
N VAL A 178 -4.05 -0.32 10.16
CA VAL A 178 -4.62 0.57 11.17
C VAL A 178 -6.15 0.51 11.16
N PHE A 179 -6.79 0.72 10.00
CA PHE A 179 -8.25 0.69 9.92
C PHE A 179 -8.84 -0.68 10.25
N PHE A 180 -8.22 -1.75 9.77
CA PHE A 180 -8.69 -3.11 10.05
C PHE A 180 -8.56 -3.44 11.55
N TYR A 181 -7.41 -3.14 12.15
CA TYR A 181 -7.18 -3.37 13.57
C TYR A 181 -8.12 -2.53 14.46
N SER A 182 -8.33 -1.25 14.11
CA SER A 182 -9.32 -0.40 14.77
C SER A 182 -10.73 -1.01 14.70
N THR A 183 -11.13 -1.55 13.55
CA THR A 183 -12.44 -2.20 13.40
C THR A 183 -12.56 -3.44 14.28
N LEU A 184 -11.53 -4.30 14.31
CA LEU A 184 -11.52 -5.49 15.16
C LEU A 184 -11.60 -5.15 16.65
N LEU A 185 -10.91 -4.09 17.10
CA LEU A 185 -11.00 -3.61 18.48
C LEU A 185 -12.42 -3.16 18.84
N ILE A 186 -13.11 -2.47 17.94
CA ILE A 186 -14.49 -2.02 18.15
C ILE A 186 -15.44 -3.23 18.23
N THR A 187 -15.28 -4.22 17.35
CA THR A 187 -16.14 -5.42 17.33
C THR A 187 -15.93 -6.32 18.54
N ASN A 188 -14.68 -6.66 18.87
CA ASN A 188 -14.37 -7.47 20.06
C ASN A 188 -12.92 -7.26 20.52
N TRP A 189 -12.73 -6.33 21.45
CA TRP A 189 -11.41 -5.98 21.96
C TRP A 189 -10.70 -7.15 22.69
N LYS A 190 -11.45 -8.01 23.39
CA LYS A 190 -10.88 -9.14 24.15
C LYS A 190 -10.26 -10.17 23.19
N LEU A 191 -11.03 -10.63 22.19
CA LEU A 191 -10.54 -11.60 21.21
C LEU A 191 -9.39 -11.02 20.38
N THR A 192 -9.49 -9.75 19.99
CA THR A 192 -8.45 -9.07 19.20
C THR A 192 -7.11 -9.02 19.95
N LEU A 193 -7.11 -8.70 21.25
CA LEU A 193 -5.89 -8.70 22.06
C LEU A 193 -5.29 -10.10 22.21
N VAL A 194 -6.12 -11.12 22.42
CA VAL A 194 -5.66 -12.52 22.51
C VAL A 194 -4.98 -12.94 21.21
N PHE A 195 -5.60 -12.70 20.05
CA PHE A 195 -4.98 -13.05 18.76
C PHE A 195 -3.70 -12.25 18.49
N THR A 196 -3.67 -10.96 18.86
CA THR A 196 -2.49 -10.12 18.72
C THR A 196 -1.32 -10.67 19.54
N LEU A 197 -1.60 -11.11 20.78
CA LEU A 197 -0.60 -11.73 21.66
C LEU A 197 -0.08 -13.04 21.08
N ILE A 198 -0.97 -13.90 20.56
CA ILE A 198 -0.59 -15.17 19.92
C ILE A 198 0.32 -14.91 18.70
N ILE A 199 -0.06 -13.99 17.81
CA ILE A 199 0.71 -13.65 16.60
C ILE A 199 2.08 -13.06 17.00
N SER A 200 2.11 -12.17 18.00
CA SER A 200 3.35 -11.56 18.49
C SER A 200 4.34 -12.62 19.01
N ILE A 201 3.84 -13.61 19.77
CA ILE A 201 4.65 -14.74 20.24
C ILE A 201 5.19 -15.56 19.06
N GLN A 202 4.37 -15.85 18.05
CA GLN A 202 4.81 -16.58 16.86
C GLN A 202 5.93 -15.84 16.13
N ILE A 203 5.77 -14.54 15.90
CA ILE A 203 6.78 -13.68 15.25
C ILE A 203 8.07 -13.65 16.08
N PHE A 204 7.97 -13.56 17.40
CA PHE A 204 9.12 -13.59 18.31
C PHE A 204 9.90 -14.92 18.20
N ILE A 205 9.19 -16.05 18.19
CA ILE A 205 9.79 -17.39 18.05
C ILE A 205 10.51 -17.51 16.70
N ILE A 206 9.86 -17.09 15.60
CA ILE A 206 10.44 -17.13 14.25
C ILE A 206 11.70 -16.28 14.17
N THR A 207 11.64 -15.04 14.66
CA THR A 207 12.77 -14.09 14.61
C THR A 207 13.95 -14.60 15.44
N LYS A 208 13.71 -15.26 16.57
CA LYS A 208 14.76 -15.87 17.41
C LYS A 208 15.37 -17.12 16.77
N LYS A 209 14.58 -17.95 16.08
CA LYS A 209 15.05 -19.19 15.44
C LYS A 209 15.70 -18.98 14.06
N SER A 210 15.32 -17.94 13.32
CA SER A 210 15.86 -17.65 11.98
C SER A 210 17.41 -17.51 11.93
N PRO A 211 18.08 -16.76 12.83
CA PRO A 211 19.54 -16.68 12.83
C PRO A 211 20.22 -18.01 13.21
N PHE A 212 19.53 -18.89 13.93
CA PHE A 212 20.02 -20.23 14.30
C PHE A 212 20.01 -21.18 13.10
N LEU A 213 18.98 -21.13 12.26
CA LEU A 213 18.85 -21.96 11.05
C LEU A 213 19.82 -21.53 9.93
N SER A 214 20.11 -20.23 9.79
CA SER A 214 21.09 -19.73 8.80
C SER A 214 22.53 -20.14 9.13
N LYS A 215 22.91 -20.21 10.41
CA LYS A 215 24.26 -20.66 10.83
C LYS A 215 24.49 -22.16 10.68
N LYS A 216 23.44 -22.99 10.78
CA LYS A 216 23.54 -24.45 10.72
C LYS A 216 23.66 -25.00 9.29
N ARG A 217 23.39 -24.19 8.26
CA ARG A 217 23.43 -24.57 6.84
C ARG A 217 24.76 -24.22 6.14
N VAL A 218 25.73 -23.65 6.87
CA VAL A 218 27.06 -23.22 6.36
C VAL A 218 28.20 -24.00 7.06
N LYS A 219 27.89 -25.11 7.70
CA LYS A 219 28.85 -26.15 8.12
C LYS A 219 28.44 -27.45 7.45
#